data_AF-A0A2H4ZP02-F1
#
_entry.id   AF-A0A2H4ZP02-F1
#
_cell.length_a   1.000
_cell.length_b   1.000
_cell.length_c   1.000
_cell.angle_alpha   90.00
_cell.angle_beta   90.00
_cell.angle_gamma   90.00
#
_symmetry.space_group_name_H-M   'P 1'
#
loop_
_entity.id
_entity.type
_entity.pdbx_description
1 polymer ?
#
loop_
_entity_poly.entity_id
_entity_poly.type
_entity_poly.pdbx_seq_one_letter_code
_entity_poly.pdbx_strand_id
1 'polypeptide(L)'
;MIYRLLQNGLDQVNQNLNFVNLLYKIASKSLVKKLLIKGRQRELNKARIVFLWVWNSLAFTNFHINLNTFQSYSYLPSINLDISEHGCQKAWNQIKERLETVFINDLVNETGYLLAIEALNYERRRDLLLALLSQFDLIIKELYQKKLYGEELNSFWYQLQPGLFRAALEEMAGLHVEICRNGELKSVVSLLINNCTWEEDRELPSPQSMLGPLAQGQPILIEGYLLSLDDRRAILQIEILVTNWLIRTAELIGAEILSECSDWPELRCYLLRRDLMITRNLERLRNQLNNQEWWNLCFERPVRLYESKRLVWRIKNTSIVSSFITEPRDEELQRLPWWQQLITLIMETRDAAAPQLQILFQRIGNLIVIVLTQVIGKAIGLIVRGVLQGMGRTFTGS
;
A
#
# COMPACT_ATOMS: atom_id res chain seq x y z
N MET A 1 26.49 -8.57 -18.34
CA MET A 1 25.93 -8.97 -19.65
C MET A 1 24.40 -8.86 -19.67
N ILE A 2 23.68 -9.42 -18.69
CA ILE A 2 22.20 -9.37 -18.58
C ILE A 2 21.66 -7.93 -18.49
N TYR A 3 22.34 -7.05 -17.74
CA TYR A 3 21.97 -5.63 -17.60
C TYR A 3 21.90 -4.89 -18.95
N ARG A 4 22.87 -5.10 -19.86
CA ARG A 4 22.87 -4.48 -21.20
C ARG A 4 21.75 -5.02 -22.09
N LEU A 5 21.43 -6.31 -21.99
CA LEU A 5 20.33 -6.93 -22.75
C LEU A 5 18.97 -6.39 -22.32
N LEU A 6 18.75 -6.21 -21.02
CA LEU A 6 17.52 -5.68 -20.48
C LEU A 6 17.36 -4.17 -20.73
N GLN A 7 18.45 -3.40 -20.66
CA GLN A 7 18.45 -1.97 -21.02
C GLN A 7 18.12 -1.78 -22.51
N ASN A 8 18.76 -2.57 -23.39
CA ASN A 8 18.43 -2.58 -24.82
C ASN A 8 16.97 -3.00 -25.07
N GLY A 9 16.42 -3.94 -24.28
CA GLY A 9 15.02 -4.36 -24.36
C GLY A 9 14.04 -3.24 -23.97
N LEU A 10 14.32 -2.51 -22.89
CA LEU A 10 13.54 -1.35 -22.46
C LEU A 10 13.58 -0.22 -23.50
N ASP A 11 14.75 0.07 -24.04
CA ASP A 11 14.92 1.09 -25.09
C ASP A 11 14.15 0.71 -26.35
N GLN A 12 14.16 -0.56 -26.74
CA GLN A 12 13.40 -1.07 -27.88
C GLN A 12 11.87 -0.98 -27.65
N VAL A 13 11.39 -1.28 -26.44
CA VAL A 13 9.97 -1.12 -26.08
C VAL A 13 9.55 0.37 -26.10
N ASN A 14 10.40 1.26 -25.60
CA ASN A 14 10.15 2.70 -25.58
C ASN A 14 10.16 3.30 -27.00
N GLN A 15 11.08 2.88 -27.86
CA GLN A 15 11.11 3.27 -29.27
C GLN A 15 9.84 2.81 -30.00
N ASN A 16 9.39 1.58 -29.75
CA ASN A 16 8.16 1.06 -30.33
C ASN A 16 6.91 1.80 -29.82
N LEU A 17 6.85 2.17 -28.53
CA LEU A 17 5.76 2.99 -27.98
C LEU A 17 5.73 4.37 -28.63
N ASN A 18 6.88 5.01 -28.82
CA ASN A 18 6.97 6.30 -29.48
C ASN A 18 6.52 6.21 -30.95
N PHE A 19 6.93 5.17 -31.67
CA PHE A 19 6.49 4.91 -33.04
C PHE A 19 4.97 4.67 -33.13
N VAL A 20 4.41 3.85 -32.24
CA VAL A 20 2.96 3.59 -32.17
C VAL A 20 2.18 4.87 -31.82
N ASN A 21 2.70 5.72 -30.95
CA ASN A 21 2.10 7.01 -30.61
C ASN A 21 2.13 8.00 -31.79
N LEU A 22 3.21 8.01 -32.59
CA LEU A 22 3.28 8.79 -33.82
C LEU A 22 2.28 8.29 -34.87
N LEU A 23 2.16 6.97 -35.03
CA LEU A 23 1.14 6.37 -35.90
C LEU A 23 -0.28 6.68 -35.43
N TYR A 24 -0.53 6.72 -34.11
CA TYR A 24 -1.83 7.13 -33.57
C TYR A 24 -2.17 8.59 -33.92
N LYS A 25 -1.17 9.49 -33.90
CA LYS A 25 -1.34 10.90 -34.30
C LYS A 25 -1.60 11.08 -35.80
N ILE A 26 -1.01 10.22 -36.65
CA ILE A 26 -1.15 10.28 -38.12
C ILE A 26 -2.40 9.52 -38.61
N ALA A 27 -2.92 8.57 -37.82
CA ALA A 27 -4.05 7.71 -38.19
C ALA A 27 -5.36 8.48 -38.36
N SER A 28 -5.58 8.98 -39.57
CA SER A 28 -6.83 9.59 -39.99
C SER A 28 -7.76 8.55 -40.63
N LYS A 29 -8.97 8.46 -40.03
CA LYS A 29 -10.24 7.95 -40.60
C LYS A 29 -10.67 6.47 -40.49
N SER A 30 -9.86 5.46 -40.15
CA SER A 30 -10.39 4.09 -39.94
C SER A 30 -10.43 3.62 -38.48
N LEU A 31 -11.63 3.26 -38.00
CA LEU A 31 -11.89 2.81 -36.62
C LEU A 31 -11.13 1.53 -36.27
N VAL A 32 -11.03 0.59 -37.21
CA VAL A 32 -10.31 -0.69 -37.03
C VAL A 32 -8.82 -0.45 -36.80
N LYS A 33 -8.18 0.43 -37.59
CA LYS A 33 -6.76 0.77 -37.39
C LYS A 33 -6.54 1.45 -36.04
N LYS A 34 -7.45 2.33 -35.59
CA LYS A 34 -7.36 2.96 -34.26
C LYS A 34 -7.48 1.94 -33.12
N LEU A 35 -8.37 0.95 -33.24
CA LEU A 35 -8.51 -0.11 -32.25
C LEU A 35 -7.26 -1.01 -32.20
N LEU A 36 -6.71 -1.37 -33.36
CA LEU A 36 -5.49 -2.18 -33.46
C LEU A 36 -4.27 -1.45 -32.87
N ILE A 37 -4.12 -0.16 -33.16
CA ILE A 37 -3.07 0.70 -32.57
C ILE A 37 -3.24 0.81 -31.04
N LYS A 38 -4.46 0.99 -30.54
CA LYS A 38 -4.75 0.98 -29.09
C LYS A 38 -4.46 -0.38 -28.44
N GLY A 39 -4.75 -1.48 -29.13
CA GLY A 39 -4.41 -2.84 -28.68
C GLY A 39 -2.90 -3.00 -28.53
N ARG A 40 -2.15 -2.63 -29.56
CA ARG A 40 -0.68 -2.68 -29.58
C ARG A 40 -0.05 -1.80 -28.50
N GLN A 41 -0.63 -0.62 -28.24
CA GLN A 41 -0.20 0.28 -27.17
C GLN A 41 -0.40 -0.35 -25.78
N ARG A 42 -1.52 -1.07 -25.55
CA ARG A 42 -1.77 -1.80 -24.30
C ARG A 42 -0.76 -2.94 -24.09
N GLU A 43 -0.46 -3.70 -25.15
CA GLU A 43 0.54 -4.77 -25.11
C GLU A 43 1.93 -4.22 -24.76
N LEU A 44 2.37 -3.17 -25.44
CA LEU A 44 3.68 -2.56 -25.21
C LEU A 44 3.78 -1.91 -23.82
N ASN A 45 2.70 -1.32 -23.31
CA ASN A 45 2.66 -0.80 -21.93
C ASN A 45 2.74 -1.93 -20.89
N LYS A 46 2.05 -3.05 -21.11
CA LYS A 46 2.18 -4.24 -20.24
C LYS A 46 3.58 -4.83 -20.30
N ALA A 47 4.17 -4.94 -21.49
CA ALA A 47 5.54 -5.39 -21.67
C ALA A 47 6.53 -4.46 -20.94
N ARG A 48 6.35 -3.14 -21.04
CA ARG A 48 7.16 -2.14 -20.31
C ARG A 48 7.05 -2.32 -18.80
N ILE A 49 5.85 -2.56 -18.26
CA ILE A 49 5.65 -2.82 -16.83
C ILE A 49 6.34 -4.11 -16.40
N VAL A 50 6.24 -5.19 -17.20
CA VAL A 50 6.93 -6.46 -16.92
C VAL A 50 8.45 -6.27 -16.95
N PHE A 51 8.99 -5.54 -17.94
CA PHE A 51 10.42 -5.23 -18.01
C PHE A 51 10.87 -4.37 -16.82
N LEU A 52 10.08 -3.36 -16.42
CA LEU A 52 10.37 -2.55 -15.23
C LEU A 52 10.26 -3.36 -13.94
N TRP A 53 9.34 -4.31 -13.84
CA TRP A 53 9.22 -5.21 -12.69
C TRP A 53 10.42 -6.16 -12.58
N VAL A 54 10.82 -6.77 -13.70
CA VAL A 54 12.04 -7.59 -13.80
C VAL A 54 13.29 -6.75 -13.51
N TRP A 55 13.34 -5.51 -14.00
CA TRP A 55 14.45 -4.59 -13.79
C TRP A 55 14.53 -4.10 -12.34
N ASN A 56 13.42 -3.74 -11.71
CA ASN A 56 13.39 -3.28 -10.32
C ASN A 56 13.78 -4.41 -9.36
N SER A 57 13.45 -5.65 -9.70
CA SER A 57 13.91 -6.83 -8.96
C SER A 57 15.41 -7.12 -9.13
N LEU A 58 16.02 -6.77 -10.26
CA LEU A 58 17.46 -6.94 -10.51
C LEU A 58 18.29 -5.74 -10.04
N ALA A 59 17.67 -4.56 -9.99
CA ALA A 59 18.24 -3.37 -9.38
C ALA A 59 18.49 -3.59 -7.88
N PHE A 60 17.67 -4.37 -7.18
CA PHE A 60 17.87 -4.69 -5.77
C PHE A 60 19.16 -5.48 -5.44
N THR A 61 19.82 -6.12 -6.41
CA THR A 61 21.12 -6.79 -6.17
C THR A 61 22.32 -5.89 -6.44
N ASN A 62 22.15 -4.73 -7.09
CA ASN A 62 23.24 -3.80 -7.40
C ASN A 62 22.96 -2.33 -7.05
N PHE A 63 21.82 -2.01 -6.46
CA PHE A 63 21.64 -0.80 -5.70
C PHE A 63 22.31 -1.03 -4.34
N HIS A 64 23.59 -0.69 -4.26
CA HIS A 64 24.02 0.07 -3.10
C HIS A 64 23.10 1.29 -3.07
N ILE A 65 22.04 1.19 -2.27
CA ILE A 65 21.26 2.33 -1.85
C ILE A 65 22.31 3.33 -1.41
N ASN A 66 22.32 4.49 -2.07
CA ASN A 66 23.09 5.62 -1.59
C ASN A 66 22.40 6.00 -0.28
N LEU A 67 22.87 5.40 0.81
CA LEU A 67 22.44 5.56 2.19
C LEU A 67 22.81 6.96 2.72
N ASN A 68 22.83 7.97 1.85
CA ASN A 68 23.18 9.35 2.15
C ASN A 68 21.97 10.17 2.60
N THR A 69 21.04 9.53 3.30
CA THR A 69 20.21 10.20 4.31
C THR A 69 20.14 9.38 5.61
N PHE A 70 21.13 8.53 5.88
CA PHE A 70 21.47 8.28 7.27
C PHE A 70 22.23 9.52 7.74
N GLN A 71 21.51 10.45 8.38
CA GLN A 71 22.16 11.18 9.46
C GLN A 71 22.65 10.09 10.42
N SER A 72 23.96 9.89 10.42
CA SER A 72 24.69 9.19 11.47
C SER A 72 24.29 9.84 12.78
N TYR A 73 23.28 9.27 13.43
CA TYR A 73 22.93 9.66 14.77
C TYR A 73 24.08 9.21 15.65
N SER A 74 24.93 10.17 15.97
CA SER A 74 25.90 10.09 17.04
C SER A 74 25.25 9.39 18.22
N TYR A 75 25.86 8.29 18.65
CA TYR A 75 25.55 7.55 19.86
C TYR A 75 25.32 8.53 21.02
N LEU A 76 24.06 8.80 21.34
CA LEU A 76 23.68 9.45 22.57
C LEU A 76 23.31 8.35 23.55
N PRO A 77 23.87 8.34 24.77
CA PRO A 77 23.45 7.41 25.80
C PRO A 77 22.01 7.76 26.18
N SER A 78 21.13 6.77 26.09
CA SER A 78 19.76 6.80 26.59
C SER A 78 19.77 6.96 28.11
N ILE A 79 19.60 8.18 28.61
CA ILE A 79 19.44 8.44 30.04
C ILE A 79 18.40 9.55 30.23
N ASN A 80 17.17 9.14 30.52
CA ASN A 80 16.37 9.59 31.67
C ASN A 80 15.00 8.90 31.62
N LEU A 81 14.89 7.81 32.39
CA LEU A 81 13.67 7.03 32.63
C LEU A 81 12.91 7.63 33.83
N ASP A 82 12.59 8.91 33.77
CA ASP A 82 11.61 9.52 34.68
C ASP A 82 10.49 10.10 33.82
N ILE A 83 9.50 9.26 33.56
CA ILE A 83 8.31 9.64 32.81
C ILE A 83 7.33 10.22 33.80
N SER A 84 7.14 11.54 33.75
CA SER A 84 6.02 12.17 34.44
C SER A 84 4.74 11.92 33.64
N GLU A 85 3.63 11.60 34.31
CA GLU A 85 2.29 11.45 33.70
C GLU A 85 1.93 12.66 32.78
N HIS A 86 2.52 13.82 33.06
CA HIS A 86 2.43 15.04 32.26
C HIS A 86 3.04 14.93 30.85
N GLY A 87 4.07 14.11 30.63
CA GLY A 87 4.71 13.91 29.33
C GLY A 87 3.77 13.23 28.33
N CYS A 88 3.07 12.17 28.77
CA CYS A 88 2.12 11.43 27.94
C CYS A 88 0.92 12.29 27.51
N GLN A 89 0.34 13.02 28.45
CA GLN A 89 -0.77 13.93 28.18
C GLN A 89 -0.38 15.05 27.22
N LYS A 90 0.83 15.62 27.41
CA LYS A 90 1.36 16.65 26.52
C LYS A 90 1.59 16.11 25.11
N ALA A 91 2.19 14.93 24.99
CA ALA A 91 2.41 14.28 23.70
C ALA A 91 1.08 13.97 22.98
N TRP A 92 0.08 13.46 23.72
CA TRP A 92 -1.24 13.21 23.17
C TRP A 92 -1.93 14.50 22.70
N ASN A 93 -1.95 15.54 23.53
CA ASN A 93 -2.54 16.83 23.15
C ASN A 93 -1.88 17.42 21.90
N GLN A 94 -0.55 17.33 21.78
CA GLN A 94 0.17 17.78 20.59
C GLN A 94 -0.23 17.00 19.33
N ILE A 95 -0.36 15.67 19.43
CA ILE A 95 -0.81 14.82 18.32
C ILE A 95 -2.25 15.18 17.94
N LYS A 96 -3.13 15.28 18.94
CA LYS A 96 -4.55 15.59 18.77
C LYS A 96 -4.73 16.94 18.07
N GLU A 97 -4.15 18.02 18.60
CA GLU A 97 -4.26 19.37 18.02
C GLU A 97 -3.79 19.38 16.56
N ARG A 98 -2.68 18.71 16.27
CA ARG A 98 -2.19 18.59 14.89
C ARG A 98 -3.19 17.84 14.00
N LEU A 99 -3.72 16.70 14.44
CA LEU A 99 -4.68 15.92 13.65
C LEU A 99 -6.00 16.68 13.44
N GLU A 100 -6.51 17.39 14.45
CA GLU A 100 -7.67 18.28 14.31
C GLU A 100 -7.45 19.33 13.23
N THR A 101 -6.30 20.03 13.25
CA THR A 101 -5.98 21.05 12.23
C THR A 101 -5.91 20.47 10.82
N VAL A 102 -5.46 19.22 10.68
CA VAL A 102 -5.39 18.55 9.39
C VAL A 102 -6.78 18.10 8.92
N PHE A 103 -7.57 17.49 9.79
CA PHE A 103 -8.89 16.97 9.44
C PHE A 103 -9.92 18.07 9.14
N ILE A 104 -9.75 19.26 9.71
CA ILE A 104 -10.56 20.43 9.35
C ILE A 104 -10.43 20.79 7.86
N ASN A 105 -9.30 20.45 7.24
CA ASN A 105 -9.02 20.70 5.83
C ASN A 105 -9.26 19.46 4.97
N ASP A 106 -9.31 19.64 3.66
CA ASP A 106 -9.51 18.53 2.74
C ASP A 106 -8.25 17.65 2.61
N LEU A 107 -8.43 16.35 2.84
CA LEU A 107 -7.38 15.35 2.74
C LEU A 107 -7.29 14.78 1.33
N VAL A 108 -6.08 14.83 0.76
CA VAL A 108 -5.76 14.23 -0.54
C VAL A 108 -5.25 12.81 -0.32
N ASN A 109 -5.76 11.85 -1.08
CA ASN A 109 -5.27 10.49 -1.04
C ASN A 109 -4.06 10.31 -1.99
N GLU A 110 -2.90 10.04 -1.41
CA GLU A 110 -1.65 9.70 -2.09
C GLU A 110 -1.17 8.30 -1.69
N THR A 111 -2.05 7.45 -1.17
CA THR A 111 -1.70 6.10 -0.72
C THR A 111 -1.40 5.14 -1.87
N GLY A 112 -1.99 5.41 -3.05
CA GLY A 112 -2.04 4.48 -4.18
C GLY A 112 -3.21 3.49 -4.14
N TYR A 113 -4.00 3.51 -3.06
CA TYR A 113 -5.19 2.67 -2.86
C TYR A 113 -6.46 3.50 -2.99
N LEU A 114 -7.55 2.88 -3.42
CA LEU A 114 -8.90 3.44 -3.28
C LEU A 114 -9.32 3.31 -1.82
N LEU A 115 -9.85 4.37 -1.23
CA LEU A 115 -10.32 4.40 0.15
C LEU A 115 -11.84 4.63 0.17
N ALA A 116 -12.61 3.80 0.89
CA ALA A 116 -14.06 3.98 0.94
C ALA A 116 -14.50 5.32 1.57
N ILE A 117 -13.71 5.90 2.48
CA ILE A 117 -13.95 7.25 3.04
C ILE A 117 -13.93 8.34 1.96
N GLU A 118 -13.29 8.08 0.83
CA GLU A 118 -13.35 8.97 -0.32
C GLU A 118 -14.66 8.86 -1.11
N ALA A 119 -15.60 8.02 -0.74
CA ALA A 119 -16.94 8.12 -1.30
C ALA A 119 -17.77 9.23 -0.64
N LEU A 120 -17.47 9.50 0.63
CA LEU A 120 -18.18 10.49 1.41
C LEU A 120 -17.89 11.89 0.86
N ASN A 121 -18.89 12.77 0.96
CA ASN A 121 -18.66 14.18 0.73
C ASN A 121 -17.70 14.75 1.78
N TYR A 122 -17.16 15.93 1.48
CA TYR A 122 -16.14 16.57 2.31
C TYR A 122 -16.60 16.76 3.77
N GLU A 123 -17.82 17.26 3.97
CA GLU A 123 -18.37 17.54 5.30
C GLU A 123 -18.48 16.26 6.13
N ARG A 124 -19.10 15.20 5.59
CA ARG A 124 -19.28 13.93 6.30
C ARG A 124 -17.96 13.21 6.55
N ARG A 125 -17.00 13.29 5.62
CA ARG A 125 -15.65 12.75 5.84
C ARG A 125 -14.93 13.47 6.98
N ARG A 126 -14.97 14.80 6.99
CA ARG A 126 -14.39 15.60 8.08
C ARG A 126 -15.04 15.27 9.41
N ASP A 127 -16.37 15.31 9.45
CA ASP A 127 -17.13 15.10 10.67
C ASP A 127 -16.89 13.68 11.21
N LEU A 128 -16.75 12.66 10.34
CA LEU A 128 -16.37 11.30 10.75
C LEU A 128 -14.98 11.24 11.40
N LEU A 129 -13.97 11.82 10.77
CA LEU A 129 -12.60 11.77 11.28
C LEU A 129 -12.45 12.54 12.59
N LEU A 130 -13.12 13.69 12.71
CA LEU A 130 -13.16 14.46 13.95
C LEU A 130 -13.92 13.72 15.05
N ALA A 131 -15.05 13.08 14.73
CA ALA A 131 -15.79 12.26 15.67
C ALA A 131 -14.92 11.11 16.20
N LEU A 132 -14.26 10.34 15.32
CA LEU A 132 -13.36 9.27 15.72
C LEU A 132 -12.21 9.77 16.60
N LEU A 133 -11.61 10.92 16.27
CA LEU A 133 -10.55 11.52 17.06
C LEU A 133 -11.05 11.99 18.44
N SER A 134 -12.24 12.57 18.50
CA SER A 134 -12.90 13.01 19.74
C SER A 134 -13.23 11.82 20.65
N GLN A 135 -13.80 10.75 20.09
CA GLN A 135 -14.08 9.52 20.83
C GLN A 135 -12.80 8.87 21.34
N PHE A 136 -11.74 8.86 20.53
CA PHE A 136 -10.45 8.34 20.96
C PHE A 136 -9.83 9.17 22.10
N ASP A 137 -9.94 10.49 22.08
CA ASP A 137 -9.52 11.36 23.19
C ASP A 137 -10.25 11.05 24.50
N LEU A 138 -11.55 10.75 24.44
CA LEU A 138 -12.31 10.33 25.62
C LEU A 138 -11.77 9.01 26.20
N ILE A 139 -11.46 8.04 25.33
CA ILE A 139 -10.88 6.76 25.76
C ILE A 139 -9.51 6.96 26.39
N ILE A 140 -8.63 7.78 25.79
CA ILE A 140 -7.31 8.07 26.34
C ILE A 140 -7.43 8.71 27.74
N LYS A 141 -8.37 9.65 27.92
CA LYS A 141 -8.66 10.25 29.24
C LYS A 141 -9.16 9.25 30.27
N GLU A 142 -10.00 8.31 29.86
CA GLU A 142 -10.48 7.23 30.73
C GLU A 142 -9.34 6.27 31.12
N LEU A 143 -8.45 5.96 30.17
CA LEU A 143 -7.28 5.11 30.41
C LEU A 143 -6.31 5.74 31.42
N TYR A 144 -6.14 7.06 31.42
CA TYR A 144 -5.33 7.76 32.44
C TYR A 144 -5.84 7.52 33.86
N GLN A 145 -7.16 7.38 34.04
CA GLN A 145 -7.77 7.17 35.35
C GLN A 145 -7.68 5.71 35.79
N LYS A 146 -7.89 4.77 34.87
CA LYS A 146 -8.00 3.33 35.19
C LYS A 146 -6.65 2.63 35.36
N LYS A 147 -5.56 3.14 34.78
CA LYS A 147 -4.20 2.54 34.86
C LYS A 147 -4.19 1.03 34.57
N LEU A 148 -4.82 0.63 33.47
CA LEU A 148 -4.85 -0.77 32.99
C LEU A 148 -3.52 -1.13 32.32
N TYR A 149 -3.10 -2.40 32.33
CA TYR A 149 -1.85 -2.86 31.69
C TYR A 149 -2.05 -4.14 30.89
N GLY A 150 -1.14 -4.43 29.95
CA GLY A 150 -1.04 -5.74 29.30
C GLY A 150 -2.34 -6.20 28.64
N GLU A 151 -2.79 -7.41 28.95
CA GLU A 151 -4.00 -8.00 28.37
C GLU A 151 -5.29 -7.30 28.81
N GLU A 152 -5.31 -6.71 30.02
CA GLU A 152 -6.46 -5.94 30.51
C GLU A 152 -6.69 -4.69 29.64
N LEU A 153 -5.62 -4.04 29.21
CA LEU A 153 -5.70 -2.92 28.26
C LEU A 153 -6.28 -3.36 26.91
N ASN A 154 -5.82 -4.50 26.37
CA ASN A 154 -6.28 -5.02 25.09
C ASN A 154 -7.78 -5.38 25.15
N SER A 155 -8.18 -6.16 26.15
CA SER A 155 -9.57 -6.55 26.35
C SER A 155 -10.49 -5.34 26.53
N PHE A 156 -10.06 -4.36 27.33
CA PHE A 156 -10.79 -3.10 27.49
C PHE A 156 -10.95 -2.35 26.17
N TRP A 157 -9.88 -2.24 25.39
CA TRP A 157 -9.92 -1.60 24.07
C TRP A 157 -10.90 -2.30 23.11
N TYR A 158 -10.82 -3.62 22.98
CA TYR A 158 -11.71 -4.38 22.08
C TYR A 158 -13.18 -4.27 22.48
N GLN A 159 -13.49 -4.18 23.79
CA GLN A 159 -14.86 -3.98 24.26
C GLN A 159 -15.42 -2.58 23.92
N LEU A 160 -14.57 -1.56 23.80
CA LEU A 160 -15.01 -0.19 23.52
C LEU A 160 -15.23 0.10 22.03
N GLN A 161 -14.55 -0.62 21.14
CA GLN A 161 -14.58 -0.36 19.69
C GLN A 161 -16.01 -0.30 19.10
N PRO A 162 -16.95 -1.21 19.41
CA PRO A 162 -18.31 -1.13 18.88
C PRO A 162 -19.05 0.13 19.35
N GLY A 163 -18.79 0.59 20.58
CA GLY A 163 -19.36 1.82 21.11
C GLY A 163 -18.80 3.06 20.42
N LEU A 164 -17.48 3.09 20.20
CA LEU A 164 -16.81 4.15 19.48
C LEU A 164 -17.30 4.26 18.04
N PHE A 165 -17.45 3.12 17.35
CA PHE A 165 -18.02 3.04 16.01
C PHE A 165 -19.41 3.66 15.95
N ARG A 166 -20.29 3.29 16.91
CA ARG A 166 -21.65 3.85 16.99
C ARG A 166 -21.64 5.36 17.22
N ALA A 167 -20.84 5.83 18.17
CA ALA A 167 -20.75 7.26 18.49
C ALA A 167 -20.22 8.07 17.30
N ALA A 168 -19.24 7.55 16.56
CA ALA A 168 -18.72 8.21 15.37
C ALA A 168 -19.76 8.28 14.23
N LEU A 169 -20.56 7.22 14.04
CA LEU A 169 -21.67 7.22 13.10
C LEU A 169 -22.76 8.22 13.49
N GLU A 170 -23.12 8.29 14.78
CA GLU A 170 -24.11 9.24 15.30
C GLU A 170 -23.72 10.69 15.03
N GLU A 171 -22.47 11.04 15.34
CA GLU A 171 -21.93 12.39 15.16
C GLU A 171 -21.86 12.76 13.66
N MET A 172 -21.35 11.85 12.82
CA MET A 172 -21.23 12.08 11.38
C MET A 172 -22.59 12.19 10.67
N ALA A 173 -23.54 11.31 10.99
CA ALA A 173 -24.84 11.26 10.32
C ALA A 173 -25.81 12.33 10.84
N GLY A 174 -25.64 12.81 12.07
CA GLY A 174 -26.43 13.87 12.69
C GLY A 174 -27.71 13.36 13.33
N LEU A 175 -27.83 13.52 14.65
CA LEU A 175 -28.88 12.94 15.51
C LEU A 175 -30.33 13.14 15.05
N HIS A 176 -30.64 14.26 14.40
CA HIS A 176 -32.01 14.66 14.06
C HIS A 176 -32.26 14.67 12.54
N VAL A 177 -31.41 14.02 11.76
CA VAL A 177 -31.56 14.02 10.31
C VAL A 177 -32.49 12.89 9.86
N GLU A 178 -33.58 13.30 9.25
CA GLU A 178 -34.56 12.40 8.63
C GLU A 178 -34.55 12.60 7.12
N ILE A 179 -34.54 11.49 6.39
CA ILE A 179 -34.59 11.47 4.92
C ILE A 179 -35.78 10.61 4.49
N CYS A 180 -36.38 10.94 3.36
CA CYS A 180 -37.45 10.15 2.79
C CYS A 180 -36.93 8.79 2.28
N ARG A 181 -37.61 7.71 2.63
CA ARG A 181 -37.42 6.37 2.07
C ARG A 181 -38.80 5.81 1.71
N ASN A 182 -39.05 5.61 0.41
CA ASN A 182 -40.35 5.10 -0.08
C ASN A 182 -41.57 5.93 0.38
N GLY A 183 -41.42 7.25 0.54
CA GLY A 183 -42.51 8.15 0.94
C GLY A 183 -42.61 8.45 2.44
N GLU A 184 -41.86 7.75 3.29
CA GLU A 184 -41.84 7.98 4.74
C GLU A 184 -40.51 8.60 5.19
N LEU A 185 -40.56 9.51 6.17
CA LEU A 185 -39.34 10.03 6.80
C LEU A 185 -38.76 8.98 7.74
N LYS A 186 -37.48 8.67 7.55
CA LYS A 186 -36.73 7.74 8.41
C LYS A 186 -35.48 8.44 8.95
N SER A 187 -35.22 8.21 10.23
CA SER A 187 -33.97 8.64 10.88
C SER A 187 -32.78 7.96 10.23
N VAL A 188 -31.83 8.77 9.73
CA VAL A 188 -30.60 8.29 9.10
C VAL A 188 -29.74 7.56 10.13
N VAL A 189 -29.56 8.17 11.30
CA VAL A 189 -28.71 7.63 12.38
C VAL A 189 -29.24 6.28 12.86
N SER A 190 -30.53 6.18 13.17
CA SER A 190 -31.13 4.95 13.69
C SER A 190 -30.98 3.80 12.69
N LEU A 191 -31.06 4.08 11.40
CA LEU A 191 -30.88 3.08 10.35
C LEU A 191 -29.41 2.66 10.24
N LEU A 192 -28.47 3.60 10.18
CA LEU A 192 -27.04 3.30 10.08
C LEU A 192 -26.56 2.47 11.28
N ILE A 193 -26.97 2.82 12.51
CA ILE A 193 -26.58 2.06 13.72
C ILE A 193 -27.11 0.63 13.70
N ASN A 194 -28.32 0.42 13.17
CA ASN A 194 -28.94 -0.89 13.15
C ASN A 194 -28.38 -1.80 12.05
N ASN A 195 -27.97 -1.22 10.93
CA ASN A 195 -27.56 -1.97 9.75
C ASN A 195 -26.05 -2.13 9.63
N CYS A 196 -25.27 -1.11 9.99
CA CYS A 196 -23.81 -1.16 9.87
C CYS A 196 -23.22 -2.01 10.98
N THR A 197 -22.34 -2.94 10.63
CA THR A 197 -21.69 -3.83 11.59
C THR A 197 -20.25 -3.43 11.86
N TRP A 198 -19.85 -3.48 13.12
CA TRP A 198 -18.44 -3.36 13.49
C TRP A 198 -17.70 -4.64 13.09
N GLU A 199 -16.64 -4.48 12.30
CA GLU A 199 -15.68 -5.55 11.98
C GLU A 199 -14.27 -5.14 12.43
N GLU A 200 -13.52 -6.10 12.96
CA GLU A 200 -12.14 -5.87 13.36
C GLU A 200 -11.19 -5.94 12.15
N ASP A 201 -10.38 -4.91 11.98
CA ASP A 201 -9.37 -4.85 10.93
C ASP A 201 -8.12 -5.65 11.31
N ARG A 202 -7.89 -6.74 10.59
CA ARG A 202 -6.76 -7.67 10.79
C ARG A 202 -5.39 -7.07 10.49
N GLU A 203 -5.30 -5.92 9.82
CA GLU A 203 -4.03 -5.23 9.58
C GLU A 203 -3.69 -4.18 10.64
N LEU A 204 -4.56 -3.94 11.61
CA LEU A 204 -4.23 -3.07 12.74
C LEU A 204 -3.13 -3.70 13.62
N PRO A 205 -2.19 -2.88 14.13
CA PRO A 205 -1.21 -3.34 15.10
C PRO A 205 -1.84 -3.62 16.46
N SER A 206 -1.13 -4.37 17.29
CA SER A 206 -1.54 -4.64 18.67
C SER A 206 -1.91 -3.34 19.39
N PRO A 207 -3.06 -3.28 20.10
CA PRO A 207 -3.49 -2.06 20.79
C PRO A 207 -2.43 -1.54 21.77
N GLN A 208 -1.69 -2.44 22.42
CA GLN A 208 -0.58 -2.09 23.32
C GLN A 208 0.48 -1.20 22.65
N SER A 209 0.82 -1.42 21.39
CA SER A 209 1.84 -0.65 20.69
C SER A 209 1.49 0.83 20.56
N MET A 210 0.18 1.14 20.55
CA MET A 210 -0.34 2.50 20.47
C MET A 210 -0.76 3.05 21.84
N LEU A 211 -1.58 2.29 22.57
CA LEU A 211 -2.21 2.71 23.82
C LEU A 211 -1.27 2.64 25.02
N GLY A 212 -0.36 1.66 25.08
CA GLY A 212 0.59 1.53 26.18
C GLY A 212 1.44 2.79 26.35
N PRO A 213 2.08 3.29 25.28
CA PRO A 213 2.80 4.56 25.32
C PRO A 213 1.88 5.74 25.66
N LEU A 214 0.74 5.88 24.98
CA LEU A 214 -0.14 7.04 25.15
C LEU A 214 -0.79 7.15 26.54
N ALA A 215 -1.20 6.01 27.12
CA ALA A 215 -1.93 5.98 28.38
C ALA A 215 -1.02 5.84 29.61
N GLN A 216 0.10 5.11 29.48
CA GLN A 216 0.93 4.72 30.62
C GLN A 216 2.37 5.19 30.49
N GLY A 217 2.75 5.82 29.37
CA GLY A 217 4.13 6.21 29.13
C GLY A 217 5.06 5.04 28.91
N GLN A 218 4.56 3.90 28.42
CA GLN A 218 5.45 2.79 28.08
C GLN A 218 6.45 3.23 26.99
N PRO A 219 7.74 2.88 27.12
CA PRO A 219 8.73 3.17 26.09
C PRO A 219 8.44 2.37 24.83
N ILE A 220 8.71 2.97 23.67
CA ILE A 220 8.47 2.39 22.36
C ILE A 220 9.78 1.84 21.82
N LEU A 221 9.76 0.60 21.33
CA LEU A 221 10.91 0.02 20.64
C LEU A 221 10.94 0.46 19.17
N ILE A 222 11.92 1.27 18.79
CA ILE A 222 12.14 1.73 17.41
C ILE A 222 13.57 1.39 17.01
N GLU A 223 13.75 0.54 16.00
CA GLU A 223 15.07 0.14 15.48
C GLU A 223 16.04 -0.39 16.56
N GLY A 224 15.52 -1.06 17.59
CA GLY A 224 16.30 -1.58 18.71
C GLY A 224 16.53 -0.59 19.85
N TYR A 225 16.03 0.64 19.75
CA TYR A 225 16.09 1.65 20.81
C TYR A 225 14.76 1.73 21.56
N LEU A 226 14.81 1.72 22.88
CA LEU A 226 13.66 2.02 23.74
C LEU A 226 13.59 3.54 23.94
N LEU A 227 12.57 4.16 23.35
CA LEU A 227 12.39 5.61 23.34
C LEU A 227 11.15 6.01 24.17
N SER A 228 11.30 7.03 25.03
CA SER A 228 10.18 7.67 25.72
C SER A 228 9.40 8.57 24.77
N LEU A 229 8.15 8.90 25.12
CA LEU A 229 7.31 9.88 24.43
C LEU A 229 7.85 11.33 24.47
N ASP A 230 8.97 11.56 25.16
CA ASP A 230 9.72 12.83 25.08
C ASP A 230 10.57 12.94 23.80
N ASP A 231 10.91 11.81 23.16
CA ASP A 231 11.64 11.80 21.90
C ASP A 231 10.68 12.06 20.73
N ARG A 232 11.09 12.96 19.84
CA ARG A 232 10.38 13.27 18.59
C ARG A 232 10.10 12.01 17.76
N ARG A 233 11.01 11.03 17.75
CA ARG A 233 10.81 9.77 16.99
C ARG A 233 9.66 8.95 17.54
N ALA A 234 9.56 8.85 18.86
CA ALA A 234 8.47 8.14 19.54
C ALA A 234 7.12 8.82 19.25
N ILE A 235 7.06 10.15 19.36
CA ILE A 235 5.86 10.94 19.03
C ILE A 235 5.43 10.69 17.58
N LEU A 236 6.36 10.75 16.62
CA LEU A 236 6.06 10.50 15.21
C LEU A 236 5.55 9.07 14.97
N GLN A 237 6.12 8.07 15.64
CA GLN A 237 5.68 6.68 15.53
C GLN A 237 4.24 6.53 16.07
N ILE A 238 3.94 7.12 17.22
CA ILE A 238 2.58 7.09 17.78
C ILE A 238 1.60 7.84 16.90
N GLU A 239 1.97 9.00 16.37
CA GLU A 239 1.13 9.73 15.41
C GLU A 239 0.79 8.85 14.20
N ILE A 240 1.75 8.07 13.68
CA ILE A 240 1.51 7.12 12.59
C ILE A 240 0.52 6.03 13.02
N LEU A 241 0.67 5.45 14.21
CA LEU A 241 -0.24 4.40 14.70
C LEU A 241 -1.67 4.91 14.92
N VAL A 242 -1.81 6.08 15.53
CA VAL A 242 -3.11 6.75 15.76
C VAL A 242 -3.76 7.10 14.43
N THR A 243 -3.00 7.70 13.51
CA THR A 243 -3.49 8.07 12.17
C THR A 243 -3.94 6.82 11.41
N ASN A 244 -3.14 5.75 11.47
CA ASN A 244 -3.47 4.49 10.82
C ASN A 244 -4.78 3.91 11.35
N TRP A 245 -4.96 3.90 12.68
CA TRP A 245 -6.20 3.45 13.30
C TRP A 245 -7.40 4.32 12.86
N LEU A 246 -7.30 5.65 12.95
CA LEU A 246 -8.36 6.57 12.54
C LEU A 246 -8.78 6.35 11.08
N ILE A 247 -7.81 6.29 10.16
CA ILE A 247 -8.10 6.16 8.73
C ILE A 247 -8.66 4.78 8.41
N ARG A 248 -8.14 3.69 9.00
CA ARG A 248 -8.66 2.33 8.81
C ARG A 248 -10.07 2.18 9.35
N THR A 249 -10.34 2.66 10.55
CA THR A 249 -11.68 2.64 11.13
C THR A 249 -12.65 3.48 10.32
N ALA A 250 -12.23 4.65 9.85
CA ALA A 250 -13.05 5.45 8.95
C ALA A 250 -13.31 4.72 7.63
N GLU A 251 -12.32 4.00 7.07
CA GLU A 251 -12.44 3.19 5.86
C GLU A 251 -13.54 2.14 6.00
N LEU A 252 -13.51 1.34 7.08
CA LEU A 252 -14.55 0.37 7.38
C LEU A 252 -15.94 1.01 7.47
N ILE A 253 -16.04 2.12 8.21
CA ILE A 253 -17.30 2.89 8.30
C ILE A 253 -17.77 3.37 6.92
N GLY A 254 -16.84 3.88 6.10
CA GLY A 254 -17.13 4.33 4.74
C GLY A 254 -17.62 3.20 3.84
N ALA A 255 -17.08 1.99 3.98
CA ALA A 255 -17.50 0.82 3.23
C ALA A 255 -18.93 0.38 3.60
N GLU A 256 -19.25 0.38 4.89
CA GLU A 256 -20.61 0.10 5.38
C GLU A 256 -21.62 1.14 4.87
N ILE A 257 -21.27 2.43 4.95
CA ILE A 257 -22.11 3.52 4.44
C ILE A 257 -22.36 3.38 2.93
N LEU A 258 -21.33 3.01 2.17
CA LEU A 258 -21.47 2.74 0.74
C LEU A 258 -22.44 1.60 0.45
N SER A 259 -22.48 0.59 1.32
CA SER A 259 -23.45 -0.50 1.25
C SER A 259 -24.87 0.03 1.46
N GLU A 260 -25.11 0.79 2.52
CA GLU A 260 -26.42 1.37 2.83
C GLU A 260 -26.90 2.35 1.74
N CYS A 261 -25.99 3.13 1.16
CA CYS A 261 -26.29 4.03 0.03
C CYS A 261 -26.77 3.28 -1.23
N SER A 262 -26.42 2.01 -1.38
CA SER A 262 -26.91 1.19 -2.49
C SER A 262 -28.41 0.93 -2.34
N ASP A 263 -28.83 0.57 -1.13
CA ASP A 263 -30.19 0.14 -0.80
C ASP A 263 -31.14 1.31 -0.50
N TRP A 264 -30.59 2.47 -0.17
CA TRP A 264 -31.32 3.72 0.06
C TRP A 264 -30.79 4.85 -0.84
N PRO A 265 -31.35 5.03 -2.05
CA PRO A 265 -30.84 6.00 -3.03
C PRO A 265 -30.86 7.46 -2.57
N GLU A 266 -31.86 7.88 -1.81
CA GLU A 266 -32.02 9.26 -1.31
C GLU A 266 -30.89 9.65 -0.35
N LEU A 267 -30.33 8.68 0.38
CA LEU A 267 -29.22 8.87 1.32
C LEU A 267 -27.93 9.29 0.61
N ARG A 268 -27.78 8.95 -0.68
CA ARG A 268 -26.62 9.34 -1.49
C ARG A 268 -26.45 10.85 -1.52
N CYS A 269 -27.55 11.59 -1.69
CA CYS A 269 -27.58 13.06 -1.75
C CYS A 269 -27.02 13.71 -0.49
N TYR A 270 -27.15 13.03 0.64
CA TYR A 270 -26.75 13.51 1.95
C TYR A 270 -25.33 13.10 2.34
N LEU A 271 -24.91 11.86 2.03
CA LEU A 271 -23.63 11.31 2.49
C LEU A 271 -22.51 11.32 1.45
N LEU A 272 -22.83 11.18 0.16
CA LEU A 272 -21.84 10.91 -0.87
C LEU A 272 -21.46 12.13 -1.69
N ARG A 273 -20.34 12.02 -2.40
CA ARG A 273 -19.94 12.98 -3.43
C ARG A 273 -20.91 12.99 -4.62
N ARG A 274 -20.98 14.13 -5.31
CA ARG A 274 -21.95 14.37 -6.40
C ARG A 274 -21.84 13.37 -7.56
N ASP A 275 -20.65 12.86 -7.84
CA ASP A 275 -20.41 11.88 -8.91
C ASP A 275 -20.96 10.48 -8.59
N LEU A 276 -21.18 10.17 -7.31
CA LEU A 276 -21.68 8.88 -6.82
C LEU A 276 -23.20 8.82 -6.63
N MET A 277 -23.91 9.92 -6.92
CA MET A 277 -25.39 9.92 -6.97
C MET A 277 -25.91 8.94 -8.02
N ILE A 278 -25.17 8.81 -9.13
CA ILE A 278 -25.47 7.92 -10.23
C ILE A 278 -25.19 6.48 -9.78
N THR A 279 -26.23 5.64 -9.78
CA THR A 279 -26.15 4.22 -9.36
C THR A 279 -24.99 3.47 -10.02
N ARG A 280 -24.75 3.69 -11.31
CA ARG A 280 -23.66 3.03 -12.04
C ARG A 280 -22.27 3.41 -11.51
N ASN A 281 -22.06 4.65 -11.08
CA ASN A 281 -20.78 5.10 -10.58
C ASN A 281 -20.53 4.56 -9.17
N LEU A 282 -21.55 4.60 -8.31
CA LEU A 282 -21.54 3.96 -7.00
C LEU A 282 -21.16 2.48 -7.11
N GLU A 283 -21.88 1.74 -7.95
CA GLU A 283 -21.67 0.31 -8.10
C GLU A 283 -20.29 0.00 -8.72
N ARG A 284 -19.80 0.84 -9.64
CA ARG A 284 -18.42 0.72 -10.14
C ARG A 284 -17.40 0.89 -9.02
N LEU A 285 -17.56 1.92 -8.17
CA LEU A 285 -16.65 2.17 -7.05
C LEU A 285 -16.66 1.01 -6.06
N ARG A 286 -17.84 0.52 -5.66
CA ARG A 286 -17.98 -0.66 -4.78
C ARG A 286 -17.27 -1.88 -5.37
N ASN A 287 -17.49 -2.16 -6.65
CA ASN A 287 -16.79 -3.26 -7.33
C ASN A 287 -15.27 -3.06 -7.38
N GLN A 288 -14.78 -1.84 -7.55
CA GLN A 288 -13.35 -1.55 -7.50
C GLN A 288 -12.76 -1.77 -6.10
N LEU A 289 -13.45 -1.33 -5.05
CA LEU A 289 -13.07 -1.56 -3.66
C LEU A 289 -13.05 -3.06 -3.31
N ASN A 290 -14.11 -3.79 -3.66
CA ASN A 290 -14.18 -5.24 -3.44
C ASN A 290 -13.07 -6.00 -4.18
N ASN A 291 -12.77 -5.62 -5.42
CA ASN A 291 -11.66 -6.22 -6.17
C ASN A 291 -10.29 -5.88 -5.55
N GLN A 292 -10.11 -4.65 -5.07
CA GLN A 292 -8.89 -4.23 -4.39
C GLN A 292 -8.69 -5.01 -3.09
N GLU A 293 -9.73 -5.15 -2.27
CA GLU A 293 -9.64 -5.88 -1.01
C GLU A 293 -9.44 -7.38 -1.24
N TRP A 294 -10.10 -7.96 -2.24
CA TRP A 294 -9.81 -9.32 -2.66
C TRP A 294 -8.34 -9.49 -3.07
N TRP A 295 -7.81 -8.60 -3.91
CA TRP A 295 -6.40 -8.65 -4.34
C TRP A 295 -5.44 -8.50 -3.16
N ASN A 296 -5.77 -7.59 -2.24
CA ASN A 296 -5.03 -7.35 -1.02
C ASN A 296 -4.96 -8.60 -0.14
N LEU A 297 -6.12 -9.22 0.18
CA LEU A 297 -6.20 -10.43 1.00
C LEU A 297 -5.54 -11.64 0.33
N CYS A 298 -5.72 -11.78 -0.98
CA CYS A 298 -5.19 -12.93 -1.71
C CYS A 298 -3.68 -12.82 -1.89
N PHE A 299 -3.15 -11.66 -2.28
CA PHE A 299 -1.76 -11.54 -2.75
C PHE A 299 -0.90 -10.60 -1.91
N GLU A 300 -1.32 -9.35 -1.73
CA GLU A 300 -0.43 -8.35 -1.13
C GLU A 300 -0.19 -8.60 0.36
N ARG A 301 -1.23 -9.00 1.09
CA ARG A 301 -1.15 -9.27 2.53
C ARG A 301 -0.22 -10.45 2.83
N PRO A 302 -0.32 -11.64 2.19
CA PRO A 302 0.64 -12.72 2.40
C PRO A 302 2.09 -12.32 2.09
N VAL A 303 2.31 -11.54 1.01
CA VAL A 303 3.64 -11.02 0.66
C VAL A 303 4.17 -10.10 1.77
N ARG A 304 3.36 -9.16 2.25
CA ARG A 304 3.76 -8.25 3.33
C ARG A 304 4.02 -8.96 4.65
N LEU A 305 3.25 -10.00 4.97
CA LEU A 305 3.49 -10.84 6.15
C LEU A 305 4.82 -11.59 6.05
N TYR A 306 5.12 -12.16 4.88
CA TYR A 306 6.42 -12.81 4.64
C TYR A 306 7.60 -11.83 4.75
N GLU A 307 7.41 -10.59 4.29
CA GLU A 307 8.41 -9.52 4.40
C GLU A 307 8.45 -8.83 5.78
N SER A 308 7.65 -9.27 6.75
CA SER A 308 7.52 -8.65 8.08
C SER A 308 7.20 -7.14 8.01
N LYS A 309 6.36 -6.75 7.05
CA LYS A 309 5.91 -5.38 6.83
C LYS A 309 4.43 -5.23 7.16
N ARG A 310 4.09 -4.17 7.88
CA ARG A 310 2.69 -3.73 8.08
C ARG A 310 2.44 -2.45 7.28
N LEU A 311 1.39 -2.49 6.46
CA LEU A 311 0.94 -1.32 5.72
C LEU A 311 0.16 -0.40 6.65
N VAL A 312 0.68 0.82 6.83
CA VAL A 312 0.05 1.85 7.65
C VAL A 312 -0.20 3.14 6.89
N TRP A 313 -1.32 3.77 7.22
CA TRP A 313 -1.67 5.10 6.71
C TRP A 313 -1.09 6.17 7.62
N ARG A 314 -0.35 7.10 7.02
CA ARG A 314 0.19 8.28 7.71
C ARG A 314 -0.26 9.54 7.02
N ILE A 315 -0.36 10.62 7.79
CA ILE A 315 -0.63 11.95 7.26
C ILE A 315 0.71 12.66 7.07
N LYS A 316 0.95 13.15 5.85
CA LYS A 316 2.06 14.02 5.53
C LYS A 316 1.50 15.33 4.99
N ASN A 317 1.63 16.40 5.77
CA ASN A 317 0.99 17.69 5.50
C ASN A 317 -0.54 17.53 5.40
N THR A 318 -1.10 17.57 4.19
CA THR A 318 -2.54 17.44 3.90
C THR A 318 -2.86 16.19 3.08
N SER A 319 -1.91 15.25 2.97
CA SER A 319 -2.07 14.04 2.17
C SER A 319 -1.98 12.79 3.04
N ILE A 320 -2.86 11.83 2.77
CA ILE A 320 -2.78 10.46 3.31
C ILE A 320 -1.80 9.68 2.43
N VAL A 321 -0.74 9.15 3.02
CA VAL A 321 0.32 8.44 2.32
C VAL A 321 0.47 7.04 2.91
N SER A 322 0.80 6.07 2.05
CA SER A 322 1.14 4.72 2.47
C SER A 322 2.57 4.67 3.04
N SER A 323 2.75 3.90 4.10
CA SER A 323 4.07 3.61 4.66
C SER A 323 4.11 2.22 5.26
N PHE A 324 5.33 1.71 5.50
CA PHE A 324 5.54 0.40 6.08
C PHE A 324 6.25 0.51 7.42
N ILE A 325 5.75 -0.23 8.40
CA ILE A 325 6.43 -0.50 9.67
C ILE A 325 6.96 -1.94 9.59
N THR A 326 8.21 -2.14 10.01
CA THR A 326 8.80 -3.47 10.12
C THR A 326 8.62 -3.99 11.54
N GLU A 327 7.94 -5.12 11.67
CA GLU A 327 7.67 -5.75 12.97
C GLU A 327 7.56 -7.27 12.81
N PRO A 328 7.86 -8.06 13.85
CA PRO A 328 7.70 -9.51 13.80
C PRO A 328 6.20 -9.87 13.72
N ARG A 329 5.79 -10.54 12.63
CA ARG A 329 4.40 -10.95 12.36
C ARG A 329 4.26 -12.47 12.17
N ASP A 330 5.11 -13.25 12.83
CA ASP A 330 5.18 -14.71 12.67
C ASP A 330 3.88 -15.41 13.06
N GLU A 331 3.21 -14.96 14.12
CA GLU A 331 1.93 -15.52 14.54
C GLU A 331 0.83 -15.33 13.48
N GLU A 332 0.81 -14.17 12.83
CA GLU A 332 -0.16 -13.88 11.77
C GLU A 332 0.12 -14.68 10.50
N LEU A 333 1.40 -14.87 10.18
CA LEU A 333 1.87 -15.70 9.06
C LEU A 333 1.44 -17.16 9.24
N GLN A 334 1.58 -17.71 10.45
CA GLN A 334 1.15 -19.07 10.77
C GLN A 334 -0.37 -19.27 10.70
N ARG A 335 -1.14 -18.22 10.99
CA ARG A 335 -2.62 -18.23 10.92
C ARG A 335 -3.16 -18.04 9.50
N LEU A 336 -2.30 -17.87 8.49
CA LEU A 336 -2.76 -17.73 7.10
C LEU A 336 -3.47 -19.00 6.62
N PRO A 337 -4.56 -18.87 5.86
CA PRO A 337 -5.21 -20.02 5.23
C PRO A 337 -4.26 -20.66 4.20
N TRP A 338 -4.37 -21.97 4.01
CA TRP A 338 -3.43 -22.79 3.21
C TRP A 338 -3.16 -22.25 1.79
N TRP A 339 -4.17 -21.67 1.14
CA TRP A 339 -4.04 -21.12 -0.21
C TRP A 339 -3.23 -19.81 -0.23
N GLN A 340 -3.27 -19.02 0.86
CA GLN A 340 -2.39 -17.86 1.05
C GLN A 340 -0.96 -18.29 1.41
N GLN A 341 -0.79 -19.40 2.15
CA GLN A 341 0.53 -19.99 2.42
C GLN A 341 1.22 -20.49 1.14
N LEU A 342 0.48 -20.84 0.08
CA LEU A 342 1.07 -21.16 -1.22
C LEU A 342 1.86 -19.97 -1.79
N ILE A 343 1.39 -18.75 -1.57
CA ILE A 343 2.05 -17.54 -2.06
C ILE A 343 3.36 -17.30 -1.30
N THR A 344 3.35 -17.50 0.01
CA THR A 344 4.57 -17.40 0.83
C THR A 344 5.56 -18.50 0.44
N LEU A 345 5.08 -19.73 0.16
CA LEU A 345 5.92 -20.81 -0.35
C LEU A 345 6.54 -20.48 -1.72
N ILE A 346 5.78 -19.84 -2.62
CA ILE A 346 6.32 -19.39 -3.92
C ILE A 346 7.43 -18.35 -3.70
N MET A 347 7.25 -17.42 -2.76
CA MET A 347 8.29 -16.45 -2.41
C MET A 347 9.53 -17.12 -1.82
N GLU A 348 9.34 -18.04 -0.87
CA GLU A 348 10.44 -18.80 -0.27
C GLU A 348 11.19 -19.64 -1.31
N THR A 349 10.44 -20.32 -2.19
CA THR A 349 11.02 -21.10 -3.29
C THR A 349 11.77 -20.21 -4.27
N ARG A 350 11.25 -19.01 -4.57
CA ARG A 350 11.94 -18.01 -5.40
C ARG A 350 13.26 -17.63 -4.76
N ASP A 351 13.28 -17.32 -3.47
CA ASP A 351 14.48 -16.87 -2.79
C ASP A 351 15.53 -18.00 -2.66
N ALA A 352 15.08 -19.24 -2.48
CA ALA A 352 15.94 -20.43 -2.50
C ALA A 352 16.44 -20.80 -3.91
N ALA A 353 15.62 -20.60 -4.95
CA ALA A 353 15.92 -20.98 -6.34
C ALA A 353 16.65 -19.89 -7.15
N ALA A 354 16.53 -18.62 -6.75
CA ALA A 354 17.19 -17.48 -7.39
C ALA A 354 18.70 -17.69 -7.66
N PRO A 355 19.52 -18.12 -6.68
CA PRO A 355 20.94 -18.37 -6.94
C PRO A 355 21.17 -19.50 -7.94
N GLN A 356 20.36 -20.55 -7.90
CA GLN A 356 20.49 -21.71 -8.78
C GLN A 356 20.15 -21.37 -10.24
N LEU A 357 19.07 -20.61 -10.44
CA LEU A 357 18.66 -20.11 -11.75
C LEU A 357 19.70 -19.15 -12.34
N GLN A 358 20.29 -18.29 -11.50
CA GLN A 358 21.36 -17.39 -11.94
C GLN A 358 22.58 -18.16 -12.46
N ILE A 359 22.98 -19.25 -11.78
CA ILE A 359 24.07 -20.13 -12.23
C ILE A 359 23.72 -20.82 -13.55
N LEU A 360 22.48 -21.33 -13.69
CA LEU A 360 22.03 -21.98 -14.92
C LEU A 360 22.06 -21.02 -16.11
N PHE A 361 21.53 -19.80 -15.96
CA PHE A 361 21.56 -18.80 -17.01
C PHE A 361 22.98 -18.34 -17.36
N GLN A 362 23.88 -18.23 -16.38
CA GLN A 362 25.30 -17.97 -16.64
C GLN A 362 25.95 -19.09 -17.46
N ARG A 363 25.68 -20.36 -17.14
CA ARG A 363 26.20 -21.51 -17.90
C ARG A 363 25.68 -21.52 -19.34
N ILE A 364 24.38 -21.30 -19.53
CA ILE A 364 23.77 -21.22 -20.87
C ILE A 364 24.39 -20.05 -21.65
N GLY A 365 24.55 -18.88 -21.02
CA GLY A 365 25.22 -17.73 -21.62
C GLY A 365 26.65 -18.04 -22.06
N ASN A 366 27.43 -18.70 -21.20
CA ASN A 366 28.79 -19.12 -21.54
C ASN A 366 28.82 -20.12 -22.70
N LEU A 367 27.90 -21.10 -22.72
CA LEU A 367 27.78 -22.06 -23.82
C LEU A 367 27.44 -21.36 -25.15
N ILE A 368 26.50 -20.43 -25.14
CA ILE A 368 26.13 -19.64 -26.33
C ILE A 368 27.35 -18.87 -26.83
N VAL A 369 28.10 -18.20 -25.94
CA VAL A 369 29.31 -17.46 -26.32
C VAL A 369 30.35 -18.40 -26.93
N ILE A 370 30.57 -19.59 -26.35
CA ILE A 370 31.52 -20.58 -26.88
C ILE A 370 31.07 -21.06 -28.27
N VAL A 371 29.80 -21.42 -28.45
CA VAL A 371 29.27 -21.84 -29.75
C VAL A 371 29.44 -20.74 -30.80
N LEU A 372 29.11 -19.50 -30.45
CA LEU A 372 29.18 -18.37 -31.38
C LEU A 372 30.64 -18.03 -31.76
N THR A 373 31.54 -17.98 -30.77
CA THR A 373 32.93 -17.56 -30.99
C THR A 373 33.81 -18.68 -31.53
N GLN A 374 33.71 -19.88 -30.96
CA GLN A 374 34.61 -20.98 -31.30
C GLN A 374 34.08 -21.85 -32.42
N VAL A 375 32.79 -22.17 -32.45
CA VAL A 375 32.26 -23.07 -33.48
C VAL A 375 31.95 -22.28 -34.75
N ILE A 376 31.11 -21.26 -34.64
CA ILE A 376 30.71 -20.45 -35.80
C ILE A 376 31.87 -19.58 -36.29
N GLY A 377 32.58 -18.92 -35.38
CA GLY A 377 33.75 -18.10 -35.73
C GLY A 377 34.87 -18.89 -36.41
N LYS A 378 35.21 -20.10 -35.93
CA LYS A 378 36.22 -20.95 -36.60
C LYS A 378 35.71 -21.53 -37.92
N ALA A 379 34.42 -21.88 -38.02
CA ALA A 379 33.83 -22.38 -39.26
C ALA A 379 33.89 -21.32 -40.38
N ILE A 380 33.51 -20.08 -40.08
CA ILE A 380 33.64 -18.94 -41.00
C ILE A 380 35.11 -18.73 -41.36
N GLY A 381 36.00 -18.73 -40.36
CA GLY A 381 37.44 -18.59 -40.58
C GLY A 381 38.02 -19.65 -41.51
N LEU A 382 37.57 -20.91 -41.39
CA LEU A 382 37.98 -22.01 -42.28
C LEU A 382 37.43 -21.85 -43.70
N ILE A 383 36.19 -21.39 -43.87
CA ILE A 383 35.61 -21.11 -45.18
C ILE A 383 36.41 -20.02 -45.89
N VAL A 384 36.69 -18.90 -45.21
CA VAL A 384 37.51 -17.81 -45.75
C VAL A 384 38.90 -18.32 -46.16
N ARG A 385 39.52 -19.15 -45.32
CA ARG A 385 40.83 -19.75 -45.61
C ARG A 385 40.80 -20.72 -46.79
N GLY A 386 39.72 -21.49 -46.93
CA GLY A 386 39.48 -22.40 -48.05
C GLY A 386 39.26 -21.66 -49.38
N VAL A 387 38.51 -20.55 -49.38
CA VAL A 387 38.33 -19.69 -50.56
C VAL A 387 39.67 -19.07 -50.98
N LEU A 388 40.44 -18.54 -50.03
CA LEU A 388 41.77 -17.98 -50.30
C LEU A 388 42.74 -19.04 -50.88
N GLN A 389 42.73 -20.28 -50.37
CA GLN A 389 43.55 -21.37 -50.91
C GLN A 389 43.05 -21.87 -52.28
N GLY A 390 41.75 -21.84 -52.53
CA GLY A 390 41.16 -22.16 -53.84
C GLY A 390 41.57 -21.16 -54.92
N MET A 391 41.60 -19.88 -54.59
CA MET A 391 42.08 -18.81 -55.48
C MET A 391 43.60 -18.86 -55.70
N GLY A 392 44.36 -19.38 -54.73
CA GLY A 392 45.82 -19.55 -54.85
C GLY A 392 46.26 -20.68 -55.79
N ARG A 393 45.39 -21.65 -56.10
CA ARG A 393 45.72 -22.78 -56.99
C ARG A 393 45.43 -22.51 -58.47
N THR A 394 44.66 -21.48 -58.81
CA THR A 394 44.43 -21.06 -60.20
C THR A 394 45.57 -20.21 -60.78
N PHE A 395 46.67 -20.03 -60.05
CA PHE A 395 47.87 -19.30 -60.50
C PHE A 395 49.11 -20.20 -60.73
N THR A 396 48.99 -21.52 -60.60
CA THR A 396 50.09 -22.48 -60.91
C THR A 396 49.63 -23.55 -61.90
N GLY A 397 49.02 -23.11 -63.00
CA GLY A 397 48.65 -23.92 -64.15
C GLY A 397 48.98 -23.15 -65.43
N SER A 398 50.28 -23.00 -65.70
CA SER A 398 50.85 -22.70 -67.01
C SER A 398 52.20 -23.39 -67.10
#